data_AF-A0A7V9HIM5-F1
#
_entry.id   AF-A0A7V9HIM5-F1
#
_cell.length_a   1.000
_cell.length_b   1.000
_cell.length_c   1.000
_cell.angle_alpha   90.00
_cell.angle_beta   90.00
_cell.angle_gamma   90.00
#
_symmetry.space_group_name_H-M   'P 1'
#
loop_
_entity.id
_entity.type
_entity.pdbx_description
1 polymer ?
#
loop_
_entity_poly.entity_id
_entity_poly.type
_entity_poly.pdbx_seq_one_letter_code
_entity_poly.pdbx_strand_id
1 'polypeptide(L)'
;MDGSFELWNIESGNIIGAFDTASEALAVVRHLLDAYGDSYASELTLGRRDGDSPATIVGEGDELIAMIERPPAEAERDPVTATRVG
;
A
#
# COMPACT_ATOMS: atom_id res chain seq x y z
N MET A 1 -9.89 -7.57 10.50
CA MET A 1 -9.20 -8.40 9.48
C MET A 1 -7.75 -8.06 9.67
N ASP A 2 -6.94 -9.04 10.07
CA ASP A 2 -5.53 -8.78 10.38
C ASP A 2 -4.73 -8.93 9.08
N GLY A 3 -4.67 -7.85 8.30
CA GLY A 3 -3.86 -7.76 7.10
C GLY A 3 -3.05 -6.47 7.12
N SER A 4 -1.79 -6.54 6.69
CA SER A 4 -0.90 -5.38 6.62
C SER A 4 -0.48 -5.11 5.18
N PHE A 5 -0.24 -3.85 4.86
CA PHE A 5 0.32 -3.41 3.59
C PHE A 5 1.83 -3.27 3.73
N GLU A 6 2.58 -3.76 2.74
CA GLU A 6 4.03 -3.67 2.74
C GLU A 6 4.48 -2.97 1.46
N LEU A 7 5.26 -1.90 1.63
CA LEU A 7 5.90 -1.22 0.52
C LEU A 7 7.33 -1.73 0.37
N TRP A 8 7.65 -2.17 -0.84
CA TRP A 8 8.94 -2.74 -1.19
C TRP A 8 9.64 -1.88 -2.23
N ASN A 9 10.96 -1.74 -2.10
CA ASN A 9 11.81 -1.34 -3.21
C ASN A 9 12.33 -2.63 -3.88
N ILE A 10 11.87 -2.92 -5.09
CA ILE A 10 12.16 -4.16 -5.80
C ILE A 10 13.56 -4.19 -6.42
N GLU A 11 14.16 -3.03 -6.68
CA GLU A 11 15.55 -2.97 -7.18
C GLU A 11 16.53 -3.45 -6.11
N SER A 12 16.36 -2.95 -4.88
CA SER A 12 17.20 -3.30 -3.73
C SER A 12 16.74 -4.55 -2.98
N GLY A 13 15.50 -5.02 -3.23
CA GLY A 13 14.88 -6.15 -2.54
C GLY A 13 14.52 -5.87 -1.07
N ASN A 14 14.41 -4.61 -0.68
CA ASN A 14 14.17 -4.21 0.71
C ASN A 14 12.73 -3.77 0.94
N ILE A 15 12.22 -4.07 2.13
CA ILE A 15 10.99 -3.46 2.63
C ILE A 15 11.29 -2.02 3.07
N ILE A 16 10.51 -1.07 2.56
CA ILE A 16 10.55 0.34 2.96
C ILE A 16 9.74 0.52 4.25
N GLY A 17 8.58 -0.13 4.34
CA GLY A 17 7.71 -0.06 5.50
C GLY A 17 6.54 -1.04 5.43
N ALA A 18 5.96 -1.29 6.60
CA ALA A 18 4.71 -2.00 6.76
C ALA A 18 3.68 -1.06 7.41
N PHE A 19 2.44 -1.15 6.95
CA PHE A 19 1.36 -0.21 7.27
C PHE A 19 0.08 -0.98 7.56
N ASP A 20 -0.76 -0.41 8.42
CA ASP A 20 -2.05 -1.01 8.73
C ASP A 20 -3.05 -0.74 7.59
N THR A 21 -2.88 0.37 6.87
CA THR A 21 -3.79 0.77 5.79
C THR A 21 -3.08 1.03 4.46
N ALA A 22 -3.81 0.82 3.35
CA ALA A 22 -3.33 1.18 2.02
C ALA A 22 -3.09 2.69 1.89
N SER A 23 -3.90 3.52 2.56
CA SER A 23 -3.78 4.98 2.52
C SER A 23 -2.47 5.47 3.14
N GLU A 24 -2.03 4.87 4.25
CA GLU A 24 -0.72 5.17 4.85
C GLU A 24 0.43 4.78 3.92
N ALA A 25 0.34 3.58 3.32
CA ALA A 25 1.35 3.13 2.37
C ALA A 25 1.44 4.06 1.14
N LEU A 26 0.29 4.42 0.55
CA LEU A 26 0.23 5.34 -0.59
C LEU A 26 0.68 6.76 -0.23
N ALA A 27 0.49 7.22 1.01
CA ALA A 27 1.05 8.48 1.48
C ALA A 27 2.59 8.46 1.49
N VAL A 28 3.20 7.33 1.87
CA VAL A 28 4.65 7.13 1.79
C VAL A 28 5.11 7.06 0.33
N VAL A 29 4.41 6.35 -0.55
CA VAL A 29 4.72 6.34 -1.98
C VAL A 29 4.72 7.77 -2.52
N ARG A 30 3.67 8.55 -2.25
CA ARG A 30 3.61 9.96 -2.67
C ARG A 30 4.81 10.76 -2.17
N HIS A 31 5.20 10.59 -0.91
CA HIS A 31 6.37 11.29 -0.36
C HIS A 31 7.67 10.90 -1.07
N LEU A 32 7.83 9.63 -1.43
CA LEU A 32 9.00 9.15 -2.17
C LEU A 32 9.01 9.71 -3.60
N LEU A 33 7.87 9.76 -4.28
CA LEU A 33 7.78 10.36 -5.62
C LEU A 33 8.03 11.87 -5.58
N ASP A 34 7.52 12.57 -4.56
CA ASP A 34 7.80 14.00 -4.37
C ASP A 34 9.31 14.26 -4.13
N ALA A 35 10.03 13.31 -3.50
CA ALA A 35 11.45 13.43 -3.19
C ALA A 35 12.39 12.98 -4.32
N TYR A 36 12.05 11.92 -5.04
CA TYR A 36 12.93 11.25 -6.02
C TYR A 36 12.42 11.33 -7.46
N GLY A 37 11.19 11.79 -7.68
CA GLY A 37 10.52 11.90 -8.97
C GLY A 37 9.73 10.65 -9.36
N ASP A 38 8.83 10.81 -10.33
CA ASP A 38 7.88 9.78 -10.76
C ASP A 38 8.56 8.49 -11.26
N SER A 39 9.77 8.58 -11.83
CA SER A 39 10.53 7.41 -12.28
C SER A 39 10.85 6.44 -11.15
N TYR A 40 10.92 6.93 -9.91
CA TYR A 40 11.16 6.10 -8.73
C TYR A 40 10.02 5.10 -8.48
N ALA A 41 8.81 5.37 -8.99
CA ALA A 41 7.68 4.45 -8.87
C ALA A 41 8.00 3.07 -9.47
N SER A 42 8.78 3.02 -10.56
CA SER A 42 9.17 1.77 -11.23
C SER A 42 9.97 0.81 -10.36
N GLU A 43 10.55 1.31 -9.26
CA GLU A 43 11.27 0.52 -8.28
C GLU A 43 10.39 0.10 -7.09
N LEU A 44 9.11 0.47 -7.08
CA LEU A 44 8.21 0.28 -5.94
C LEU A 44 7.12 -0.74 -6.23
N THR A 45 6.84 -1.58 -5.24
CA THR A 45 5.70 -2.49 -5.22
C THR A 45 4.99 -2.42 -3.87
N LEU A 46 3.68 -2.27 -3.90
CA LEU A 46 2.81 -2.37 -2.74
C LEU A 46 2.16 -3.74 -2.70
N GLY A 47 2.43 -4.50 -1.64
CA GLY A 47 1.75 -5.76 -1.36
C GLY A 47 0.79 -5.64 -0.19
N ARG A 48 -0.22 -6.51 -0.15
CA ARG A 48 -1.06 -6.76 1.02
C ARG A 48 -0.82 -8.19 1.49
N ARG A 49 -0.51 -8.36 2.78
CA ARG A 49 -0.38 -9.66 3.42
C ARG A 49 -1.57 -9.89 4.34
N ASP A 50 -2.33 -10.95 4.09
CA ASP A 50 -3.42 -11.40 4.96
C ASP A 50 -3.00 -12.68 5.69
N GLY A 51 -2.66 -12.55 6.98
CA GLY A 51 -2.15 -13.65 7.80
C GLY A 51 -0.88 -14.30 7.25
N ASP A 52 -0.79 -15.63 7.30
CA ASP A 52 0.34 -16.42 6.76
C ASP A 52 0.29 -16.62 5.23
N SER A 53 -0.65 -15.97 4.53
CA SER A 53 -0.74 -16.09 3.08
C SER A 53 0.39 -15.31 2.38
N PRO A 54 0.81 -15.73 1.17
CA PRO A 54 1.67 -14.93 0.32
C PRO A 54 1.10 -13.51 0.14
N ALA A 55 1.98 -12.51 0.09
CA ALA A 55 1.54 -11.14 -0.18
C ALA A 55 0.92 -11.07 -1.59
N THR A 56 -0.27 -10.48 -1.68
CA THR A 56 -0.91 -10.15 -2.95
C THR A 56 -0.45 -8.77 -3.38
N ILE A 57 0.03 -8.63 -4.62
CA ILE A 57 0.40 -7.33 -5.17
C ILE A 57 -0.87 -6.49 -5.32
N VAL A 58 -0.85 -5.31 -4.70
CA VAL A 58 -1.90 -4.30 -4.78
C VAL A 58 -1.64 -3.36 -5.94
N GLY A 59 -0.38 -2.95 -6.13
CA GLY A 59 0.05 -2.17 -7.28
C GLY A 59 1.57 -2.08 -7.38
N GLU A 60 2.07 -1.79 -8.57
CA GLU A 60 3.49 -1.61 -8.87
C GLU A 60 3.70 -0.48 -9.88
N GLY A 61 4.86 0.19 -9.83
CA GLY A 61 5.20 1.16 -10.86
C GLY A 61 4.17 2.27 -11.04
N ASP A 62 3.79 2.50 -12.30
CA ASP A 62 2.79 3.49 -12.71
C ASP A 62 1.40 3.23 -12.10
N GLU A 63 1.08 2.00 -11.70
CA GLU A 63 -0.18 1.70 -11.02
C GLU A 63 -0.27 2.38 -9.66
N LEU A 64 0.87 2.51 -8.95
CA LEU A 64 0.93 3.24 -7.68
C LEU A 64 0.68 4.74 -7.88
N ILE A 65 1.16 5.31 -8.98
CA ILE A 65 0.89 6.70 -9.35
C ILE A 65 -0.63 6.88 -9.58
N ALA A 66 -1.25 5.98 -10.36
CA ALA A 66 -2.68 6.01 -10.61
C ALA A 66 -3.51 5.84 -9.32
N MET A 67 -3.05 5.00 -8.38
CA MET A 67 -3.70 4.81 -7.08
C MET A 67 -3.61 6.03 -6.16
N ILE A 68 -2.53 6.82 -6.25
CA ILE A 68 -2.43 8.08 -5.51
C ILE A 68 -3.46 9.10 -6.02
N GLU A 69 -3.61 9.19 -7.34
CA GLU A 69 -4.59 10.11 -7.96
C GLU A 69 -6.03 9.66 -7.75
N ARG A 70 -6.25 8.34 -7.73
CA ARG A 70 -7.56 7.73 -7.55
C ARG A 70 -7.45 6.53 -6.60
N PRO A 71 -7.56 6.77 -5.28
CA PRO A 71 -7.48 5.69 -4.31
C PRO A 71 -8.55 4.63 -4.61
N PRO A 72 -8.21 3.33 -4.55
CA PRO A 72 -9.21 2.30 -4.72
C PRO A 72 -10.26 2.42 -3.62
N ALA A 73 -11.54 2.30 -3.97
CA ALA A 73 -12.66 2.40 -3.02
C ALA A 73 -12.59 1.35 -1.88
N GLU A 74 -11.74 0.34 -2.02
CA GLU A 74 -11.45 -0.67 -0.99
C GLU A 74 -10.48 -0.16 0.10
N ALA A 75 -9.64 0.84 -0.20
CA ALA A 75 -8.79 1.50 0.79
C ALA A 75 -9.60 2.33 1.81
N GLU A 76 -10.83 2.72 1.47
CA GLU A 76 -11.76 3.43 2.36
C GLU A 76 -12.67 2.49 3.17
N ARG A 77 -12.62 1.17 2.91
CA ARG A 77 -13.52 0.19 3.55
C ARG A 77 -12.83 -0.63 4.63
N ASP A 78 -12.35 0.07 5.66
CA ASP A 78 -12.23 -0.51 7.00
C ASP A 78 -13.43 -0.07 7.87
N PRO A 79 -14.49 -0.89 7.99
CA PRO A 79 -15.49 -0.67 9.03
C PRO A 79 -14.93 -1.16 10.37
N VAL A 80 -14.20 -0.30 11.07
CA VAL A 80 -14.00 -0.46 12.51
C VAL A 80 -15.36 -0.25 13.21
N THR A 81 -15.86 -1.34 13.80
CA THR A 81 -16.90 -1.41 14.83
C THR A 81 -18.37 -1.44 14.38
N ALA A 82 -18.86 -2.62 14.04
CA ALA A 82 -20.23 -3.01 14.37
C ALA A 82 -20.22 -3.98 15.57
N THR A 83 -19.72 -3.51 16.71
CA THR A 83 -20.17 -4.07 18.00
C THR A 83 -21.60 -3.59 18.19
N ARG A 84 -22.58 -4.41 17.79
CA ARG A 84 -23.94 -4.30 18.29
C ARG A 84 -24.09 -5.34 19.40
N VAL A 85 -23.78 -4.92 20.62
CA VAL A 85 -24.36 -5.54 21.80
C VAL A 85 -25.83 -5.14 21.82
N GLY A 86 -26.73 -6.11 21.86
CA GLY A 86 -28.17 -5.93 21.93
C GLY A 86 -28.89 -7.26 21.88
#